data_AF-A0A975XPY8-F1
#
_entry.id   AF-A0A975XPY8-F1
#
_cell.length_a   1.000
_cell.length_b   1.000
_cell.length_c   1.000
_cell.angle_alpha   90.00
_cell.angle_beta   90.00
_cell.angle_gamma   90.00
#
_symmetry.space_group_name_H-M   'P 1'
#
loop_
_entity.id
_entity.type
_entity.pdbx_description
1 polymer ?
#
loop_
_entity_poly.entity_id
_entity_poly.type
_entity_poly.pdbx_seq_one_letter_code
_entity_poly.pdbx_strand_id
1 'polypeptide(L)'
;MTKRKDRFVHYRLSEADFERFHEHAEKLELAPSEYLRYMIRIPVKTGEGSGKVVALDTKTMSQIYGELVRWDHHYNQAVHVLNTIALFASRSGNNIDYFVEQLERANRNLEDVRAGEHDVENKIRKLDGTTLVGSR
;
A
#
# COMPACT_ATOMS: atom_id res chain seq x y z
N MET A 1 -19.42 -30.32 9.63
CA MET A 1 -18.89 -29.17 10.39
C MET A 1 -17.92 -29.68 11.44
N THR A 2 -16.62 -29.63 11.17
CA THR A 2 -15.59 -30.10 12.11
C THR A 2 -15.53 -29.12 13.28
N LYS A 3 -15.84 -29.57 14.50
CA LYS A 3 -15.77 -28.72 15.70
C LYS A 3 -14.37 -28.10 15.81
N ARG A 4 -14.31 -26.77 15.85
CA ARG A 4 -13.10 -26.01 16.12
C ARG A 4 -12.62 -26.40 17.53
N LYS A 5 -11.50 -27.14 17.62
CA LYS A 5 -10.92 -27.55 18.89
C LYS A 5 -9.92 -26.49 19.32
N ASP A 6 -10.36 -25.59 20.18
CA ASP A 6 -9.45 -24.63 20.82
C ASP A 6 -8.58 -25.38 21.84
N ARG A 7 -7.26 -25.16 21.78
CA ARG A 7 -6.29 -25.72 22.75
C ARG A 7 -5.68 -24.58 23.55
N PHE A 8 -5.59 -24.75 24.85
CA PHE A 8 -4.96 -23.80 25.76
C PHE A 8 -3.49 -24.14 25.94
N VAL A 9 -2.64 -23.11 26.03
CA VAL A 9 -1.22 -23.22 26.35
C VAL A 9 -0.94 -22.27 27.50
N HIS A 10 -0.28 -22.77 28.55
CA HIS A 10 0.12 -21.99 29.71
C HIS A 10 1.64 -21.78 29.68
N TYR A 11 2.07 -20.56 29.96
CA TYR A 11 3.48 -20.18 29.98
C TYR A 11 3.84 -19.67 31.36
N ARG A 12 5.06 -19.96 31.80
CA ARG A 12 5.66 -19.35 32.98
C ARG A 12 6.51 -18.17 32.51
N LEU A 13 6.13 -16.97 32.90
CA LEU A 13 6.81 -15.73 32.56
C LEU A 13 7.34 -15.07 33.83
N SER A 14 8.41 -14.29 33.70
CA SER A 14 8.74 -13.31 34.73
C SER A 14 7.67 -12.21 34.74
N GLU A 15 7.56 -11.47 35.85
CA GLU A 15 6.63 -10.35 35.95
C GLU A 15 6.92 -9.28 34.88
N ALA A 16 8.19 -8.96 34.68
CA ALA A 16 8.63 -8.02 33.65
C ALA A 16 8.25 -8.48 32.22
N ASP A 17 8.38 -9.78 31.91
CA ASP A 17 7.99 -10.30 30.60
C ASP A 17 6.48 -10.31 30.41
N PHE A 18 5.73 -10.57 31.48
CA PHE A 18 4.27 -10.55 31.47
C PHE A 18 3.74 -9.13 31.21
N GLU A 19 4.33 -8.12 31.85
CA GLU A 19 4.00 -6.71 31.62
C GLU A 19 4.30 -6.28 30.19
N ARG A 20 5.53 -6.56 29.70
CA ARG A 20 5.93 -6.24 28.31
C ARG A 20 5.02 -6.89 27.28
N PHE A 21 4.63 -8.14 27.51
CA PHE A 21 3.71 -8.86 26.62
C PHE A 21 2.36 -8.14 26.50
N HIS A 22 1.79 -7.66 27.61
CA HIS A 22 0.53 -6.91 27.59
C HIS A 22 0.69 -5.52 27.00
N GLU A 23 1.75 -4.80 27.36
CA GLU A 23 2.05 -3.47 26.82
C GLU A 23 2.20 -3.50 25.28
N HIS A 24 2.89 -4.50 24.74
CA HIS A 24 3.03 -4.68 23.30
C HIS A 24 1.69 -5.01 22.62
N ALA A 25 0.89 -5.87 23.24
CA ALA A 25 -0.44 -6.20 22.71
C ALA A 25 -1.34 -4.96 22.67
N GLU A 26 -1.32 -4.15 23.74
CA GLU A 26 -2.08 -2.90 23.83
C GLU A 26 -1.61 -1.86 22.80
N LYS A 27 -0.30 -1.64 22.68
CA LYS A 27 0.29 -0.72 21.68
C LYS A 27 -0.11 -1.06 20.24
N LEU A 28 -0.37 -2.34 19.96
CA LEU A 28 -0.79 -2.83 18.65
C LEU A 28 -2.32 -2.97 18.53
N GLU A 29 -3.08 -2.59 19.55
CA GLU A 29 -4.54 -2.75 19.62
C GLU A 29 -5.02 -4.21 19.43
N LEU A 30 -4.24 -5.17 19.94
CA LEU A 30 -4.50 -6.60 19.81
C LEU A 30 -4.90 -7.23 21.14
N ALA A 31 -5.74 -8.26 21.09
CA ALA A 31 -5.90 -9.14 22.24
C ALA A 31 -4.57 -9.89 22.50
N PRO A 32 -4.21 -10.19 23.76
CA PRO A 32 -2.97 -10.91 24.08
C PRO A 32 -2.83 -12.25 23.32
N SER A 33 -3.94 -12.97 23.14
CA SER A 33 -3.96 -14.22 22.38
C SER A 33 -3.74 -14.02 20.87
N GLU A 34 -4.11 -12.85 20.31
CA GLU A 34 -3.86 -12.50 18.91
C GLU A 34 -2.41 -12.13 18.70
N TYR A 35 -1.86 -11.31 19.61
CA TYR A 35 -0.44 -10.97 19.63
C TYR A 35 0.43 -12.24 19.65
N LEU A 36 0.14 -13.19 20.56
CA LEU A 36 0.86 -14.46 20.62
C LEU A 36 0.70 -15.30 19.33
N ARG A 37 -0.51 -15.33 18.74
CA ARG A 37 -0.75 -16.05 17.47
C ARG A 37 0.05 -15.45 16.32
N TYR A 38 0.23 -14.14 16.28
CA TYR A 38 1.08 -13.49 15.28
C TYR A 38 2.54 -13.86 15.49
N MET A 39 3.04 -13.81 16.72
CA MET A 39 4.41 -14.24 17.01
C MET A 39 4.69 -15.69 16.61
N ILE A 40 3.76 -16.62 16.89
CA ILE A 40 3.90 -18.04 16.52
C ILE A 40 3.91 -18.24 14.99
N ARG A 41 3.22 -17.39 14.24
CA ARG A 41 3.18 -17.47 12.77
C ARG A 41 4.46 -16.96 12.12
N ILE A 42 5.33 -16.26 12.85
CA ILE A 42 6.64 -15.86 12.35
C ILE A 42 7.53 -17.12 12.29
N PRO A 43 7.99 -17.54 11.11
CA PRO A 43 8.74 -18.78 10.96
C PRO A 43 10.15 -18.64 11.57
N VAL A 44 10.54 -19.61 12.40
CA VAL A 44 11.85 -19.63 13.11
C VAL A 44 13.01 -20.03 12.17
N LYS A 45 12.72 -20.69 11.06
CA LYS A 45 13.69 -21.02 10.00
C LYS A 45 13.08 -20.73 8.63
N THR A 46 13.84 -20.10 7.75
CA THR A 46 13.56 -20.01 6.30
C THR A 46 13.91 -21.36 5.66
N GLY A 47 13.12 -22.39 5.93
CA GLY A 47 13.28 -23.72 5.31
C GLY A 47 12.58 -23.82 3.96
N GLU A 48 13.16 -24.57 3.02
CA GLU A 48 12.50 -24.96 1.78
C GLU A 48 11.13 -25.60 2.09
N GLY A 49 10.05 -24.90 1.73
CA GLY A 49 8.67 -25.35 1.94
C GLY A 49 7.85 -24.53 2.93
N SER A 50 8.46 -23.67 3.77
CA SER A 50 7.72 -22.64 4.49
C SER A 50 7.61 -21.40 3.62
N GLY A 51 6.44 -21.16 3.02
CA GLY A 51 6.19 -19.94 2.25
C GLY A 51 6.66 -18.71 3.03
N LYS A 52 7.46 -17.87 2.39
CA LYS A 52 8.03 -16.65 2.97
C LYS A 52 6.89 -15.85 3.63
N VAL A 53 6.96 -15.65 4.94
CA VAL A 53 5.94 -14.91 5.66
C VAL A 53 6.24 -13.42 5.50
N VAL A 54 5.40 -12.75 4.73
CA VAL A 54 5.44 -11.30 4.53
C VAL A 54 4.36 -10.69 5.43
N ALA A 55 4.77 -9.92 6.43
CA ALA A 55 3.85 -9.05 7.15
C ALA A 55 3.56 -7.84 6.25
N LEU A 56 2.39 -7.84 5.61
CA LEU A 56 1.91 -6.74 4.79
C LEU A 56 0.99 -5.86 5.64
N ASP A 57 1.31 -4.58 5.76
CA ASP A 57 0.32 -3.58 6.15
C ASP A 57 -0.70 -3.45 5.01
N THR A 58 -1.77 -4.24 5.11
CA THR A 58 -2.83 -4.31 4.10
C THR A 58 -3.56 -2.98 3.94
N LYS A 59 -3.59 -2.14 4.97
CA LYS A 59 -4.22 -0.82 4.92
C LYS A 59 -3.39 0.12 4.05
N THR A 60 -2.09 0.24 4.32
CA THR A 60 -1.20 1.10 3.52
C THR A 60 -1.04 0.56 2.09
N MET A 61 -0.99 -0.76 1.89
CA MET A 61 -0.98 -1.35 0.55
C MET A 61 -2.25 -1.05 -0.26
N SER A 62 -3.43 -1.12 0.37
CA SER A 62 -4.69 -0.77 -0.30
C SER A 62 -4.74 0.71 -0.69
N GLN A 63 -4.18 1.58 0.15
CA GLN A 63 -4.08 3.01 -0.11
C GLN A 63 -3.10 3.35 -1.25
N ILE A 64 -1.97 2.64 -1.34
CA ILE A 64 -1.01 2.75 -2.45
C ILE A 64 -1.68 2.30 -3.75
N TYR A 65 -2.35 1.15 -3.74
CA TYR A 65 -3.06 0.64 -4.90
C TYR A 65 -4.10 1.65 -5.42
N GLY A 66 -4.89 2.25 -4.53
CA GLY A 66 -5.88 3.26 -4.91
C GLY A 66 -5.29 4.55 -5.49
N GLU A 67 -4.03 4.90 -5.16
CA GLU A 67 -3.34 6.01 -5.80
C GLU A 67 -2.76 5.65 -7.15
N LEU A 68 -2.15 4.46 -7.28
CA LEU A 68 -1.66 3.97 -8.57
C LEU A 68 -2.79 3.93 -9.63
N VAL A 69 -3.97 3.45 -9.25
CA VAL A 69 -5.16 3.45 -10.14
C VAL A 69 -5.58 4.88 -10.53
N ARG A 70 -5.52 5.83 -9.60
CA ARG A 70 -5.84 7.24 -9.90
C ARG A 70 -4.82 7.84 -10.87
N TRP A 71 -3.53 7.60 -10.70
CA TRP A 71 -2.52 8.11 -11.62
C TRP A 71 -2.68 7.55 -13.02
N ASP A 72 -2.93 6.24 -13.14
CA ASP A 72 -3.16 5.61 -14.44
C ASP A 72 -4.34 6.28 -15.17
N HIS A 73 -5.41 6.60 -14.44
CA HIS A 73 -6.54 7.33 -14.99
C HIS A 73 -6.17 8.75 -15.46
N HIS A 74 -5.53 9.56 -14.62
CA HIS A 74 -5.14 10.92 -14.97
C HIS A 74 -4.12 10.96 -16.12
N TYR A 75 -3.17 10.02 -16.14
CA TYR A 75 -2.21 9.87 -17.23
C TYR A 75 -2.92 9.53 -18.54
N ASN A 76 -3.82 8.54 -18.54
CA ASN A 76 -4.57 8.17 -19.72
C ASN A 76 -5.46 9.32 -20.22
N GLN A 77 -6.03 10.12 -19.31
CA GLN A 77 -6.76 11.33 -19.68
C GLN A 77 -5.85 12.37 -20.37
N ALA A 78 -4.66 12.63 -19.83
CA ALA A 78 -3.70 13.54 -20.46
C ALA A 78 -3.32 13.06 -21.87
N VAL A 79 -3.05 11.76 -22.05
CA VAL A 79 -2.78 11.15 -23.35
C VAL A 79 -3.97 11.32 -24.31
N HIS A 80 -5.20 11.10 -23.86
CA HIS A 80 -6.39 11.32 -24.68
C HIS A 80 -6.54 12.77 -25.14
N VAL A 81 -6.26 13.74 -24.26
CA VAL A 81 -6.30 15.17 -24.60
C VAL A 81 -5.23 15.51 -25.64
N LEU A 82 -4.00 15.01 -25.48
CA LEU A 82 -2.92 15.19 -26.45
C LEU A 82 -3.21 14.52 -27.80
N ASN A 83 -3.80 13.32 -27.80
CA ASN A 83 -4.26 12.66 -29.02
C ASN A 83 -5.34 13.47 -29.75
N THR A 84 -6.22 14.12 -28.99
CA THR A 84 -7.25 15.01 -29.55
C THR A 84 -6.61 16.24 -30.19
N ILE A 85 -5.63 16.86 -29.54
CA ILE A 85 -4.82 17.96 -30.12
C ILE A 85 -4.17 17.50 -31.43
N ALA A 86 -3.49 16.36 -31.44
CA ALA A 86 -2.82 15.84 -32.64
C ALA A 86 -3.80 15.62 -33.81
N LEU A 87 -5.00 15.09 -33.51
CA LEU A 87 -6.05 14.90 -34.50
C LEU A 87 -6.50 16.24 -35.13
N PHE A 88 -6.76 17.27 -34.32
CA PHE A 88 -7.21 18.57 -34.83
C PHE A 88 -6.10 19.32 -35.58
N ALA A 89 -4.86 19.23 -35.11
CA ALA A 89 -3.71 19.81 -35.80
C ALA A 89 -3.50 19.17 -37.19
N SER A 90 -3.68 17.85 -37.31
CA SER A 90 -3.56 17.12 -38.58
C SER A 90 -4.65 17.46 -39.62
N ARG A 91 -5.79 18.00 -39.16
CA ARG A 91 -6.95 18.34 -40.01
C ARG A 91 -7.01 19.82 -40.43
N SER A 92 -5.92 20.58 -40.25
CA SER A 92 -5.82 22.01 -40.58
C SER A 92 -6.79 22.92 -39.80
N GLY A 93 -7.08 22.59 -38.53
CA GLY A 93 -7.99 23.38 -37.69
C GLY A 93 -7.36 24.67 -37.14
N ASN A 94 -7.93 25.83 -37.46
CA ASN A 94 -7.50 27.15 -36.97
C ASN A 94 -8.06 27.54 -35.58
N ASN A 95 -8.45 26.57 -34.74
CA ASN A 95 -9.07 26.88 -33.44
C ASN A 95 -8.03 26.89 -32.30
N ILE A 96 -7.24 27.98 -32.25
CA ILE A 96 -6.19 28.20 -31.25
C ILE A 96 -6.75 28.13 -29.83
N ASP A 97 -7.94 28.69 -29.58
CA ASP A 97 -8.55 28.70 -28.25
C ASP A 97 -8.87 27.28 -27.76
N TYR A 98 -9.34 26.40 -28.64
CA TYR A 98 -9.55 24.99 -28.32
C TYR A 98 -8.23 24.28 -27.97
N PHE A 99 -7.14 24.56 -28.70
CA PHE A 99 -5.82 24.00 -28.40
C PHE A 99 -5.30 24.45 -27.03
N VAL A 100 -5.45 25.74 -26.72
CA VAL A 100 -5.07 26.29 -25.41
C VAL A 100 -5.84 25.59 -24.30
N GLU A 101 -7.16 25.45 -24.43
CA GLU A 101 -7.98 24.77 -23.43
C GLU A 101 -7.58 23.29 -23.25
N GLN A 102 -7.31 22.57 -24.34
CA GLN A 102 -6.86 21.19 -24.26
C GLN A 102 -5.46 21.08 -23.63
N LEU A 103 -4.53 21.98 -23.95
CA LEU A 103 -3.21 22.00 -23.32
C LEU A 103 -3.31 22.27 -21.82
N GLU A 104 -4.16 23.20 -21.40
CA GLU A 104 -4.39 23.46 -19.97
C GLU A 104 -5.01 22.24 -19.26
N ARG A 105 -5.95 21.54 -19.90
CA ARG A 105 -6.52 20.29 -19.36
C ARG A 105 -5.46 19.20 -19.21
N ALA A 106 -4.61 19.00 -20.23
CA ALA A 106 -3.52 18.05 -20.16
C ALA A 106 -2.53 18.42 -19.04
N ASN A 107 -2.20 19.70 -18.88
CA ASN A 107 -1.27 20.16 -17.86
C ASN A 107 -1.80 19.94 -16.44
N ARG A 108 -3.08 20.24 -16.18
CA ARG A 108 -3.73 19.93 -14.89
C ARG A 108 -3.71 18.43 -14.58
N ASN A 109 -4.04 17.59 -15.57
CA ASN A 109 -4.00 16.14 -15.38
C ASN A 109 -2.58 15.64 -15.06
N LEU A 110 -1.55 16.23 -15.66
CA LEU A 110 -0.16 15.90 -15.35
C LEU A 110 0.26 16.38 -13.96
N GLU A 111 -0.26 17.51 -13.49
CA GLU A 111 -0.07 17.97 -12.11
C GLU A 111 -0.71 17.01 -11.11
N ASP A 112 -1.92 16.50 -11.39
CA ASP A 112 -2.60 15.48 -10.57
C ASP A 112 -1.81 14.16 -10.53
N VAL A 113 -1.23 13.73 -11.67
CA VAL A 113 -0.35 12.56 -11.72
C VAL A 113 0.89 12.77 -10.83
N ARG A 114 1.53 13.94 -10.88
CA ARG A 114 2.73 14.24 -10.07
C ARG A 114 2.42 14.34 -8.58
N ALA A 115 1.32 15.00 -8.21
CA ALA A 115 0.89 15.10 -6.82
C ALA A 115 0.60 13.71 -6.26
N GLY A 116 -0.11 12.93 -7.07
CA GLY A 116 -0.28 11.53 -6.84
C GLY A 116 1.06 10.82 -6.60
N GLU A 117 2.03 10.95 -7.52
CA GLU A 117 3.36 10.32 -7.47
C GLU A 117 3.99 10.37 -6.08
N HIS A 118 3.98 11.59 -5.55
CA HIS A 118 4.53 11.90 -4.25
C HIS A 118 3.79 11.21 -3.09
N ASP A 119 2.48 11.04 -3.17
CA ASP A 119 1.70 10.39 -2.12
C ASP A 119 2.04 8.89 -1.99
N VAL A 120 2.21 8.18 -3.10
CA VAL A 120 2.63 6.77 -3.07
C VAL A 120 4.08 6.66 -2.60
N GLU A 121 4.98 7.52 -3.07
CA GLU A 121 6.37 7.55 -2.59
C GLU A 121 6.40 7.68 -1.05
N ASN A 122 5.61 8.62 -0.51
CA ASN A 122 5.50 8.84 0.93
C ASN A 122 4.92 7.64 1.67
N LYS A 123 3.92 6.95 1.11
CA LYS A 123 3.34 5.73 1.71
C LYS A 123 4.31 4.55 1.68
N ILE A 124 5.05 4.37 0.59
CA ILE A 124 6.10 3.34 0.49
C ILE A 124 7.22 3.64 1.49
N ARG A 125 7.64 4.90 1.64
CA ARG A 125 8.64 5.29 2.66
C ARG A 125 8.16 5.01 4.10
N LYS A 126 6.86 5.20 4.38
CA LYS A 126 6.26 4.82 5.67
C LYS A 126 6.24 3.30 5.89
N LEU A 127 6.02 2.52 4.84
CA LEU A 127 6.13 1.06 4.90
C LEU A 127 7.56 0.63 5.23
N ASP A 128 8.58 1.23 4.61
CA ASP A 128 9.98 0.89 4.87
C ASP A 128 10.37 1.07 6.35
N GLY A 129 9.84 2.12 7.00
CA GLY A 129 10.06 2.37 8.44
C GLY A 129 9.29 1.45 9.40
N THR A 130 8.32 0.68 8.92
CA THR A 130 7.45 -0.19 9.74
C THR A 130 7.53 -1.67 9.37
N THR A 131 8.23 -2.00 8.28
CA THR A 131 8.37 -3.37 7.78
C THR A 131 9.63 -4.02 8.35
N LEU A 132 9.46 -5.14 9.05
CA LEU A 132 10.55 -6.08 9.31
C LEU A 132 10.89 -6.80 8.00
N VAL A 133 11.77 -6.21 7.19
CA VAL A 133 12.30 -6.84 5.98
C VAL A 133 13.39 -7.83 6.39
N GLY A 134 13.03 -9.12 6.43
CA GLY A 134 14.02 -10.20 6.46
C GLY A 134 14.85 -10.14 5.18
N SER A 135 16.06 -9.61 5.27
CA SER A 135 17.03 -9.54 4.18
C SER A 135 17.80 -10.86 4.05
N ARG A 136 18.28 -11.12 2.83
CA ARG A 136 18.94 -12.35 2.33
C ARG A 136 20.02 -12.94 3.23
#